data_AF-A0A8T4SJH9-F1
#
_entry.id   AF-A0A8T4SJH9-F1
#
_cell.length_a   1.000
_cell.length_b   1.000
_cell.length_c   1.000
_cell.angle_alpha   90.00
_cell.angle_beta   90.00
_cell.angle_gamma   90.00
#
_symmetry.space_group_name_H-M   'P 1'
#
loop_
_entity.id
_entity.type
_entity.pdbx_description
1 polymer ?
#
loop_
_entity_poly.entity_id
_entity_poly.type
_entity_poly.pdbx_seq_one_letter_code
_entity_poly.pdbx_strand_id
1 'polypeptide(L)'
;MIISNNIDKEMIHEGIYNVLIISEELLNQKLKQDLFPIGQMIKEAKPLINSSYLNSIDIIVTKKNVKWYIDTTNKKLKLLKNLIKKSDEKVNNRIIYTLILRIRTLHIIQKLINNENYSKKDFISLIEKISSRNSYESYLEVKNELKETNKITKKEAEELYNYL
;
A
#
# COMPACT_ATOMS: atom_id res chain seq x y z
N MET A 1 8.73 -15.04 5.48
CA MET A 1 8.19 -15.65 4.25
C MET A 1 9.08 -16.81 3.88
N ILE A 2 8.50 -17.95 3.54
CA ILE A 2 9.19 -19.16 3.10
C ILE A 2 8.69 -19.46 1.69
N ILE A 3 9.62 -19.71 0.78
CA ILE A 3 9.31 -20.11 -0.59
C ILE A 3 9.49 -21.62 -0.65
N SER A 4 8.44 -22.34 -1.04
CA SER A 4 8.40 -23.80 -1.06
C SER A 4 8.04 -24.33 -2.45
N ASN A 5 8.18 -25.64 -2.67
CA ASN A 5 7.72 -26.27 -3.91
C ASN A 5 6.35 -26.95 -3.77
N ASN A 6 5.93 -27.25 -2.54
CA ASN A 6 4.84 -28.21 -2.29
C ASN A 6 3.61 -27.57 -1.63
N ILE A 7 3.71 -26.33 -1.14
CA ILE A 7 2.63 -25.63 -0.47
C ILE A 7 2.34 -24.37 -1.27
N ASP A 8 1.17 -24.32 -1.89
CA ASP A 8 0.72 -23.17 -2.68
C ASP A 8 0.72 -21.90 -1.85
N LYS A 9 -0.02 -21.92 -0.73
CA LYS A 9 -0.06 -20.80 0.19
C LYS A 9 -0.54 -21.23 1.57
N GLU A 10 0.21 -20.89 2.60
CA GLU A 10 -0.17 -21.08 3.99
C GLU A 10 0.26 -19.88 4.83
N MET A 11 -0.55 -19.53 5.83
CA MET A 11 -0.19 -18.54 6.84
C MET A 11 -0.15 -19.23 8.20
N ILE A 12 1.04 -19.27 8.80
CA ILE A 12 1.24 -19.80 10.15
C ILE A 12 1.33 -18.63 11.12
N HIS A 13 0.57 -18.72 12.20
CA HIS A 13 0.54 -17.76 13.29
C HIS A 13 1.14 -18.42 14.53
N GLU A 14 2.33 -17.97 14.96
CA GLU A 14 3.03 -18.54 16.12
C GLU A 14 3.55 -17.41 17.01
N GLY A 15 2.91 -17.21 18.16
CA GLY A 15 3.19 -16.10 19.06
C GLY A 15 3.13 -14.74 18.35
N ILE A 16 4.26 -14.03 18.30
CA ILE A 16 4.39 -12.73 17.63
C ILE A 16 4.72 -12.82 16.13
N TYR A 17 4.92 -14.04 15.61
CA TYR A 17 5.36 -14.28 14.24
C TYR A 17 4.19 -14.64 13.32
N ASN A 18 4.26 -14.09 12.11
CA ASN A 18 3.39 -14.45 10.99
C ASN A 18 4.27 -14.97 9.86
N VAL A 19 4.16 -16.25 9.54
CA VAL A 19 4.98 -16.91 8.52
C VAL A 19 4.11 -17.23 7.32
N LEU A 20 4.29 -16.45 6.25
CA LEU A 20 3.74 -16.77 4.93
C LEU A 20 4.62 -17.84 4.26
N ILE A 21 4.06 -19.01 4.00
CA ILE A 21 4.62 -20.00 3.08
C ILE A 21 3.93 -19.82 1.73
N ILE A 22 4.70 -19.76 0.65
CA ILE A 22 4.20 -19.60 -0.72
C ILE A 22 4.96 -20.52 -1.68
N SER A 23 4.28 -21.10 -2.66
CA SER A 23 4.96 -21.88 -3.68
C SER A 23 5.77 -20.98 -4.61
N GLU A 24 6.89 -21.47 -5.14
CA GLU A 24 7.65 -20.75 -6.18
C GLU A 24 6.77 -20.46 -7.41
N GLU A 25 5.91 -21.41 -7.79
CA GLU A 25 4.97 -21.23 -8.90
C GLU A 25 4.00 -20.07 -8.62
N LEU A 26 3.34 -20.07 -7.45
CA LEU A 26 2.39 -19.02 -7.10
C LEU A 26 3.08 -17.66 -6.94
N LEU A 27 4.29 -17.64 -6.38
CA LEU A 27 5.13 -16.45 -6.28
C LEU A 27 5.38 -15.84 -7.66
N ASN A 28 5.85 -16.64 -8.61
CA ASN A 28 6.12 -16.22 -9.98
C ASN A 28 4.84 -15.76 -10.70
N GLN A 29 3.71 -16.45 -10.47
CA GLN A 29 2.42 -16.03 -10.99
C GLN A 29 2.03 -14.65 -10.44
N LYS A 30 2.18 -14.43 -9.13
CA LYS A 30 1.87 -13.16 -8.47
C LYS A 30 2.73 -12.03 -9.01
N LEU A 31 4.05 -12.21 -9.10
CA LEU A 31 4.95 -11.20 -9.67
C LEU A 31 4.54 -10.79 -11.10
N LYS A 32 4.02 -11.73 -11.90
CA LYS A 32 3.57 -11.47 -13.28
C LYS A 32 2.16 -10.89 -13.41
N GLN A 33 1.27 -11.14 -12.46
CA GLN A 33 -0.17 -10.85 -12.59
C GLN A 33 -0.72 -9.87 -11.55
N ASP A 34 -0.19 -9.90 -10.33
CA ASP A 34 -0.69 -9.15 -9.18
C ASP A 34 0.48 -8.89 -8.23
N LEU A 35 1.20 -7.81 -8.52
CA LEU A 35 2.48 -7.54 -7.88
C LEU A 35 2.36 -7.29 -6.37
N PHE A 36 1.18 -6.87 -5.90
CA PHE A 36 0.98 -6.48 -4.50
C PHE A 36 0.28 -7.57 -3.69
N PRO A 37 0.70 -7.81 -2.44
CA PRO A 37 1.82 -7.17 -1.71
C PRO A 37 3.19 -7.81 -1.96
N ILE A 38 3.25 -8.90 -2.74
CA ILE A 38 4.41 -9.80 -2.83
C ILE A 38 5.69 -9.11 -3.30
N GLY A 39 5.63 -8.28 -4.34
CA GLY A 39 6.80 -7.55 -4.85
C GLY A 39 7.44 -6.66 -3.78
N GLN A 40 6.63 -5.96 -2.98
CA GLN A 40 7.15 -5.17 -1.87
C GLN A 40 7.81 -6.05 -0.80
N MET A 41 7.16 -7.17 -0.44
CA MET A 41 7.69 -8.11 0.55
C MET A 41 9.05 -8.67 0.16
N ILE A 42 9.25 -9.01 -1.12
CA ILE A 42 10.54 -9.51 -1.63
C ILE A 42 11.59 -8.39 -1.59
N LYS A 43 11.24 -7.18 -2.07
CA LYS A 43 12.16 -6.04 -2.13
C LYS A 43 12.72 -5.64 -0.75
N GLU A 44 11.87 -5.73 0.28
CA GLU A 44 12.23 -5.36 1.66
C GLU A 44 12.72 -6.57 2.50
N ALA A 45 12.71 -7.78 1.94
CA ALA A 45 13.08 -8.98 2.68
C ALA A 45 14.55 -8.96 3.07
N LYS A 46 14.81 -9.31 4.34
CA LYS A 46 16.15 -9.69 4.80
C LYS A 46 16.22 -11.22 4.79
N PRO A 47 17.05 -11.82 3.92
CA PRO A 47 17.12 -13.27 3.83
C PRO A 47 17.75 -13.87 5.10
N LEU A 48 17.13 -14.92 5.63
CA LEU A 48 17.72 -15.72 6.72
C LEU A 48 18.65 -16.81 6.15
N ILE A 49 18.25 -17.41 5.03
CA ILE A 49 18.98 -18.42 4.28
C ILE A 49 18.82 -18.14 2.78
N ASN A 50 19.71 -18.71 1.95
CA ASN A 50 19.62 -18.66 0.48
C ASN A 50 19.45 -17.24 -0.08
N SER A 51 20.27 -16.29 0.41
CA SER A 51 20.27 -14.90 -0.06
C SER A 51 20.47 -14.78 -1.58
N SER A 52 21.24 -15.69 -2.17
CA SER A 52 21.44 -15.77 -3.63
C SER A 52 20.14 -15.97 -4.40
N TYR A 53 19.23 -16.80 -3.89
CA TYR A 53 17.93 -17.01 -4.51
C TYR A 53 17.07 -15.75 -4.45
N LEU A 54 17.01 -15.08 -3.29
CA LEU A 54 16.26 -13.83 -3.16
C LEU A 54 16.78 -12.75 -4.12
N ASN A 55 18.11 -12.62 -4.25
CA ASN A 55 18.76 -11.68 -5.16
C ASN A 55 18.51 -12.00 -6.65
N SER A 56 18.15 -13.24 -6.97
CA SER A 56 17.84 -13.66 -8.34
C SER A 56 16.40 -13.35 -8.78
N ILE A 57 15.52 -13.01 -7.83
CA ILE A 57 14.13 -12.70 -8.12
C ILE A 57 14.04 -11.26 -8.62
N ASP A 58 13.71 -11.10 -9.91
CA ASP A 58 13.51 -9.79 -10.50
C ASP A 58 12.07 -9.28 -10.29
N ILE A 59 11.95 -8.04 -9.81
CA ILE A 59 10.69 -7.41 -9.45
C ILE A 59 10.39 -6.34 -10.49
N ILE A 60 9.82 -6.76 -11.62
CA ILE A 60 9.50 -5.85 -12.71
C ILE A 60 8.05 -5.36 -12.57
N VAL A 61 7.87 -4.04 -12.46
CA VAL A 61 6.54 -3.43 -12.52
C VAL A 61 6.08 -3.36 -13.98
N THR A 62 4.89 -3.89 -14.26
CA THR A 62 4.29 -3.85 -15.60
C THR A 62 2.85 -3.35 -15.51
N LYS A 63 2.34 -2.76 -16.60
CA LYS A 63 0.92 -2.35 -16.65
C LYS A 63 -0.03 -3.49 -16.30
N LYS A 64 0.32 -4.73 -16.63
CA LYS A 64 -0.46 -5.93 -16.32
C LYS A 64 -0.50 -6.21 -14.82
N ASN A 65 0.65 -6.27 -14.15
CA ASN A 65 0.72 -6.70 -12.75
C ASN A 65 0.32 -5.62 -11.73
N VAL A 66 0.13 -4.37 -12.16
CA VAL A 66 -0.51 -3.32 -11.34
C VAL A 66 -1.93 -2.95 -11.81
N LYS A 67 -2.41 -3.56 -12.90
CA LYS A 67 -3.71 -3.22 -13.51
C LYS A 67 -4.85 -3.26 -12.51
N TRP A 68 -4.94 -4.35 -11.75
CA TRP A 68 -6.01 -4.53 -10.76
C TRP A 68 -6.02 -3.40 -9.72
N TYR A 69 -4.84 -2.98 -9.27
CA TYR A 69 -4.72 -1.88 -8.32
C TYR A 69 -5.18 -0.55 -8.93
N ILE A 70 -4.76 -0.23 -10.15
CA ILE A 70 -5.17 0.99 -10.87
C ILE A 70 -6.69 1.00 -11.07
N ASP A 71 -7.26 -0.11 -11.55
CA ASP A 71 -8.69 -0.24 -11.83
C ASP A 71 -9.54 -0.07 -10.56
N THR A 72 -9.13 -0.70 -9.46
CA THR A 72 -9.84 -0.57 -8.18
C THR A 72 -9.69 0.81 -7.56
N THR A 73 -8.54 1.45 -7.73
CA THR A 73 -8.31 2.84 -7.30
C THR A 73 -9.22 3.79 -8.05
N ASN A 74 -9.26 3.71 -9.38
CA ASN A 74 -10.15 4.52 -10.23
C ASN A 74 -11.64 4.36 -9.85
N LYS A 75 -12.09 3.13 -9.59
CA LYS A 75 -13.45 2.87 -9.11
C LYS A 75 -13.71 3.54 -7.76
N LYS A 76 -12.75 3.44 -6.82
CA LYS A 76 -12.89 4.03 -5.48
C LYS A 76 -12.89 5.55 -5.53
N LEU A 77 -12.06 6.16 -6.37
CA LEU A 77 -11.99 7.62 -6.55
C LEU A 77 -13.35 8.21 -6.96
N LYS A 78 -14.07 7.55 -7.89
CA LYS A 78 -15.42 8.00 -8.28
C LYS A 78 -16.37 8.11 -7.08
N LEU A 79 -16.30 7.16 -6.14
CA LEU A 79 -17.11 7.18 -4.93
C LEU A 79 -16.63 8.27 -3.95
N LEU A 80 -15.31 8.35 -3.73
CA LEU A 80 -14.72 9.31 -2.80
C LEU A 80 -14.99 10.76 -3.21
N LYS A 81 -14.95 11.07 -4.52
CA LYS A 81 -15.26 12.40 -5.04
C LYS A 81 -16.63 12.89 -4.59
N ASN A 82 -17.64 12.02 -4.64
CA ASN A 82 -19.00 12.37 -4.22
C ASN A 82 -19.08 12.53 -2.70
N LEU A 83 -18.36 11.71 -1.93
CA LEU A 83 -18.33 11.81 -0.47
C LEU A 83 -17.65 13.09 0.00
N ILE A 84 -16.52 13.47 -0.61
CA ILE A 84 -15.83 14.73 -0.33
C ILE A 84 -16.75 15.91 -0.66
N LYS A 85 -17.40 15.90 -1.83
CA LYS A 85 -18.35 16.95 -2.23
C LYS A 85 -19.52 17.12 -1.27
N LYS A 86 -20.05 16.02 -0.72
CA LYS A 86 -21.16 16.03 0.25
C LYS A 86 -20.72 16.27 1.69
N SER A 87 -19.42 16.26 1.96
CA SER A 87 -18.91 16.61 3.29
C SER A 87 -19.11 18.10 3.54
N ASP A 88 -19.34 18.44 4.81
CA ASP A 88 -19.36 19.79 5.32
C ASP A 88 -17.95 20.41 5.24
N GLU A 89 -17.63 21.37 6.11
CA GLU A 89 -16.29 21.96 6.18
C GLU A 89 -15.20 20.92 6.50
N LYS A 90 -15.56 19.89 7.28
CA LYS A 90 -14.68 18.79 7.71
C LYS A 90 -15.05 17.46 7.06
N VAL A 91 -14.03 16.70 6.71
CA VAL A 91 -14.17 15.41 6.03
C VAL A 91 -13.96 14.27 7.02
N ASN A 92 -14.80 13.24 6.90
CA ASN A 92 -14.72 12.05 7.73
C ASN A 92 -13.34 11.36 7.56
N ASN A 93 -12.68 11.02 8.67
CA ASN A 93 -11.35 10.41 8.67
C ASN A 93 -11.26 9.11 7.85
N ARG A 94 -12.35 8.34 7.68
CA ARG A 94 -12.37 7.13 6.86
C ARG A 94 -12.18 7.42 5.36
N ILE A 95 -12.62 8.58 4.90
CA ILE A 95 -12.35 9.06 3.53
C ILE A 95 -10.85 9.34 3.39
N ILE A 96 -10.27 10.06 4.35
CA ILE A 96 -8.84 10.40 4.40
C ILE A 96 -7.99 9.14 4.48
N TYR A 97 -8.35 8.20 5.35
CA TYR A 97 -7.73 6.88 5.46
C TYR A 97 -7.70 6.15 4.11
N THR A 98 -8.83 6.15 3.40
CA THR A 98 -8.93 5.52 2.09
C THR A 98 -8.01 6.20 1.07
N LEU A 99 -8.00 7.54 1.01
CA LEU A 99 -7.12 8.30 0.11
C LEU A 99 -5.65 8.00 0.40
N ILE A 100 -5.22 8.09 1.66
CA ILE A 100 -3.83 7.86 2.07
C ILE A 100 -3.39 6.42 1.79
N LEU A 101 -4.26 5.42 1.98
CA LEU A 101 -3.94 4.04 1.57
C LEU A 101 -3.67 3.92 0.07
N ARG A 102 -4.43 4.65 -0.77
CA ARG A 102 -4.21 4.63 -2.22
C ARG A 102 -2.91 5.35 -2.60
N ILE A 103 -2.63 6.48 -1.95
CA ILE A 103 -1.36 7.19 -2.15
C ILE A 103 -0.19 6.29 -1.71
N ARG A 104 -0.33 5.56 -0.60
CA ARG A 104 0.71 4.63 -0.10
C ARG A 104 1.06 3.57 -1.13
N THR A 105 0.06 2.89 -1.68
CA THR A 105 0.32 1.82 -2.64
C THR A 105 0.89 2.37 -3.95
N LEU A 106 0.43 3.54 -4.44
CA LEU A 106 1.06 4.20 -5.59
C LEU A 106 2.52 4.59 -5.31
N HIS A 107 2.80 5.10 -4.11
CA HIS A 107 4.16 5.44 -3.72
C HIS A 107 5.07 4.20 -3.70
N ILE A 108 4.57 3.06 -3.19
CA ILE A 108 5.32 1.80 -3.24
C ILE A 108 5.52 1.34 -4.69
N ILE A 109 4.52 1.43 -5.56
CA ILE A 109 4.66 1.15 -7.01
C ILE A 109 5.79 1.99 -7.60
N GLN A 110 5.81 3.29 -7.33
CA GLN A 110 6.84 4.19 -7.84
C GLN A 110 8.24 3.79 -7.34
N LYS A 111 8.36 3.43 -6.06
CA LYS A 111 9.63 2.95 -5.48
C LYS A 111 10.09 1.66 -6.15
N LEU A 112 9.19 0.71 -6.43
CA LEU A 112 9.51 -0.51 -7.17
C LEU A 112 9.96 -0.20 -8.61
N ILE A 113 9.28 0.72 -9.32
CA ILE A 113 9.69 1.16 -10.67
C ILE A 113 11.11 1.73 -10.65
N ASN A 114 11.43 2.54 -9.64
CA ASN A 114 12.74 3.18 -9.50
C ASN A 114 13.81 2.26 -8.88
N ASN A 115 13.47 1.01 -8.54
CA ASN A 115 14.33 0.09 -7.80
C ASN A 115 14.79 0.64 -6.41
N GLU A 116 14.02 1.55 -5.83
CA GLU A 116 14.27 2.19 -4.53
C GLU A 116 13.58 1.44 -3.38
N ASN A 117 14.09 1.62 -2.16
CA ASN A 117 13.43 1.09 -0.96
C ASN A 117 12.32 2.04 -0.48
N TYR A 118 11.21 1.48 0.00
CA TYR A 118 10.17 2.25 0.67
C TYR A 118 10.67 2.71 2.06
N SER A 119 10.33 3.94 2.42
CA SER A 119 10.60 4.51 3.73
C SER A 119 9.32 5.14 4.27
N LYS A 120 8.95 4.77 5.50
CA LYS A 120 7.79 5.38 6.19
C LYS A 120 7.99 6.89 6.35
N LYS A 121 9.22 7.34 6.60
CA LYS A 121 9.55 8.77 6.76
C LYS A 121 9.29 9.51 5.46
N ASP A 122 9.76 8.97 4.34
CA ASP A 122 9.59 9.57 3.01
C ASP A 122 8.10 9.65 2.65
N PHE A 123 7.33 8.60 2.97
CA PHE A 123 5.89 8.59 2.75
C PHE A 123 5.16 9.64 3.60
N ILE A 124 5.54 9.83 4.86
CA ILE A 124 4.96 10.88 5.72
C ILE A 124 5.25 12.25 5.12
N SER A 125 6.50 12.51 4.71
CA SER A 125 6.88 13.77 4.07
C SER A 125 6.13 14.01 2.75
N LEU A 126 5.82 12.96 1.99
CA LEU A 126 4.97 13.06 0.82
C LEU A 126 3.55 13.52 1.18
N ILE A 127 2.91 12.92 2.18
CA ILE A 127 1.56 13.32 2.62
C ILE A 127 1.54 14.76 3.13
N GLU A 128 2.54 15.14 3.93
CA GLU A 128 2.70 16.51 4.44
C GLU A 128 2.85 17.54 3.30
N LYS A 129 3.53 17.17 2.21
CA LYS A 129 3.70 18.02 1.03
C LYS A 129 2.42 18.15 0.20
N ILE A 130 1.61 17.09 0.13
CA ILE A 130 0.37 17.11 -0.66
C ILE A 130 -0.71 17.93 0.04
N SER A 131 -0.83 17.77 1.36
CA SER A 131 -1.93 18.35 2.13
C SER A 131 -1.44 18.89 3.47
N SER A 132 -1.37 18.06 4.50
CA SER A 132 -0.91 18.46 5.83
C SER A 132 -0.51 17.26 6.68
N ARG A 133 0.20 17.53 7.78
CA ARG A 133 0.53 16.51 8.78
C ARG A 133 -0.70 15.89 9.42
N ASN A 134 -1.74 16.70 9.63
CA ASN A 134 -3.01 16.23 10.17
C ASN A 134 -3.63 15.13 9.31
N SER A 135 -3.43 15.16 7.98
CA SER A 135 -3.93 14.12 7.07
C SER A 135 -3.35 12.76 7.44
N TYR A 136 -2.03 12.68 7.70
CA TYR A 136 -1.41 11.44 8.15
C TYR A 136 -1.88 11.02 9.55
N GLU A 137 -2.07 11.97 10.47
CA GLU A 137 -2.61 11.70 11.81
C GLU A 137 -4.04 11.13 11.74
N SER A 138 -4.89 11.69 10.88
CA SER A 138 -6.26 11.22 10.66
C SER A 138 -6.28 9.79 10.08
N TYR A 139 -5.30 9.46 9.23
CA TYR A 139 -5.08 8.07 8.80
C TYR A 139 -4.71 7.15 9.98
N LEU A 140 -3.83 7.60 10.88
CA LEU A 140 -3.44 6.83 12.06
C LEU A 140 -4.60 6.64 13.04
N GLU A 141 -5.47 7.65 13.20
CA GLU A 141 -6.66 7.56 14.05
C GLU A 141 -7.56 6.39 13.62
N VAL A 142 -7.87 6.28 12.33
CA VAL A 142 -8.68 5.17 11.80
C VAL A 142 -7.92 3.84 11.85
N LYS A 143 -6.63 3.84 11.48
CA LYS A 143 -5.82 2.62 11.43
C LYS A 143 -5.70 1.94 12.80
N ASN A 144 -5.58 2.73 13.86
CA ASN A 144 -5.33 2.26 15.21
C ASN A 144 -6.61 2.26 16.07
N GLU A 145 -7.78 2.40 15.45
CA GLU A 145 -9.09 2.40 16.14
C GLU A 145 -9.20 3.46 17.25
N LEU A 146 -8.54 4.60 17.05
CA LEU A 146 -8.61 5.74 17.97
C LEU A 146 -9.86 6.57 17.71
N LYS A 147 -10.19 7.45 18.66
CA LYS A 147 -11.29 8.40 18.50
C LYS A 147 -11.03 9.32 17.30
N GLU A 148 -11.89 9.23 16.29
CA GLU A 148 -11.81 10.04 15.07
C GLU A 148 -12.12 11.51 15.38
N THR A 149 -11.18 12.41 15.07
CA THR A 149 -11.32 13.85 15.35
C THR A 149 -11.80 14.68 14.17
N ASN A 150 -11.81 14.12 12.95
CA ASN A 150 -12.28 14.78 11.72
C ASN A 150 -11.69 16.19 11.52
N LYS A 151 -10.37 16.32 11.70
CA LYS A 151 -9.68 17.62 11.63
C LYS A 151 -9.50 18.14 10.20
N ILE A 152 -9.60 17.26 9.21
CA ILE A 152 -9.25 17.55 7.81
C ILE A 152 -10.34 18.35 7.13
N THR A 153 -9.95 19.48 6.56
CA THR A 153 -10.83 20.32 5.76
C THR A 153 -11.16 19.66 4.42
N LYS A 154 -12.26 20.08 3.82
CA LYS A 154 -12.63 19.68 2.47
C LYS A 154 -11.51 19.95 1.44
N LYS A 155 -10.85 21.11 1.54
CA LYS A 155 -9.73 21.48 0.67
C LYS A 155 -8.56 20.50 0.78
N GLU A 156 -8.15 20.17 2.00
CA GLU A 156 -7.07 19.20 2.24
C GLU A 156 -7.41 17.80 1.68
N ALA A 157 -8.66 17.37 1.81
CA ALA A 157 -9.12 16.11 1.22
C ALA A 157 -9.12 16.15 -0.31
N GLU A 158 -9.46 17.28 -0.92
CA GLU A 158 -9.39 17.50 -2.37
C GLU A 158 -7.95 17.48 -2.89
N GLU A 159 -6.99 18.03 -2.15
CA GLU A 159 -5.56 17.96 -2.49
C GLU A 159 -5.06 16.51 -2.53
N LEU A 160 -5.39 15.71 -1.51
CA LEU A 160 -5.10 14.27 -1.50
C LEU A 160 -5.77 13.52 -2.66
N TYR A 161 -7.02 13.89 -2.98
CA TYR A 161 -7.76 13.31 -4.10
C TYR A 161 -7.11 13.65 -5.45
N ASN A 162 -6.69 14.90 -5.65
CA ASN A 162 -6.13 15.37 -6.92
C ASN A 162 -4.72 14.82 -7.19
N TYR A 163 -4.01 14.37 -6.16
CA TYR A 163 -2.74 13.66 -6.32
C TYR A 163 -2.91 12.26 -6.96
N LEU A 164 -4.07 11.63 -6.79
CA LEU A 164 -4.40 10.29 -7.27
C LEU A 164 -4.96 10.30 -8.70
#